data_AF-A0A497MW75-F1
#
_entry.id   AF-A0A497MW75-F1
#
_cell.length_a   1.000
_cell.length_b   1.000
_cell.length_c   1.000
_cell.angle_alpha   90.00
_cell.angle_beta   90.00
_cell.angle_gamma   90.00
#
_symmetry.space_group_name_H-M   'P 1'
#
loop_
_entity.id
_entity.type
_entity.pdbx_description
1 polymer ?
#
loop_
_entity_poly.entity_id
_entity_poly.type
_entity_poly.pdbx_seq_one_letter_code
_entity_poly.pdbx_strand_id
1 'polypeptide(L)' 'CIPGINDGEEQIRAIASFASGLGIKKFALLPYNIAAGAKYRWIGHPYALSHKETQTEEYMTTLAEIFKDEKLQVQVSG' A
#
# COMPACT_ATOMS: atom_id res chain seq x y z
N CYS A 1 -0.69 0.33 1.41
CA CYS A 1 0.23 1.39 0.96
C CYS A 1 -0.09 2.67 1.73
N ILE A 2 0.88 3.26 2.42
CA ILE A 2 0.72 4.48 3.22
C ILE A 2 1.66 5.56 2.63
N PRO A 3 1.12 6.74 2.26
CA PRO A 3 1.87 7.81 1.60
C PRO A 3 3.16 8.21 2.28
N GLY A 4 4.28 8.09 1.57
CA GLY A 4 5.61 8.45 2.06
C GLY A 4 6.11 7.56 3.21
N ILE A 5 5.52 6.37 3.40
CA ILE A 5 5.98 5.38 4.39
C ILE A 5 6.35 4.07 3.69
N ASN A 6 5.43 3.49 2.91
CA ASN A 6 5.66 2.20 2.25
C ASN A 6 5.05 2.09 0.86
N ASP A 7 4.79 3.22 0.21
CA ASP A 7 4.30 3.29 -1.16
C ASP A 7 5.36 3.81 -2.15
N GLY A 8 6.61 3.96 -1.71
CA GLY A 8 7.73 4.26 -2.62
C GLY A 8 8.14 3.06 -3.46
N GLU A 9 8.67 3.33 -4.67
CA GLU A 9 9.05 2.28 -5.62
C GLU A 9 10.08 1.29 -5.05
N GLU A 10 11.08 1.78 -4.30
CA GLU A 10 12.10 0.93 -3.68
C GLU A 10 11.47 -0.05 -2.69
N GLN A 11 10.57 0.42 -1.82
CA GLN A 11 9.86 -0.41 -0.86
C GLN A 11 8.99 -1.44 -1.58
N ILE A 12 8.28 -1.02 -2.63
CA ILE A 12 7.43 -1.91 -3.43
C ILE A 12 8.26 -3.02 -4.09
N ARG A 13 9.39 -2.69 -4.74
CA ARG A 13 10.29 -3.70 -5.34
C ARG A 13 10.87 -4.65 -4.29
N ALA A 14 11.30 -4.14 -3.14
CA ALA A 14 11.84 -4.97 -2.07
C ALA A 14 10.80 -5.96 -1.53
N ILE A 15 9.55 -5.53 -1.33
CA ILE A 15 8.44 -6.38 -0.88
C ILE A 15 8.11 -7.44 -1.94
N ALA A 16 8.00 -7.04 -3.21
CA ALA A 16 7.71 -7.94 -4.32
C ALA A 16 8.77 -9.06 -4.41
N SER A 17 10.04 -8.67 -4.44
CA SER A 17 11.18 -9.59 -4.53
C SER A 17 11.24 -10.56 -3.34
N PHE A 18 11.09 -10.05 -2.12
CA PHE A 18 11.08 -10.87 -0.91
C PHE A 18 9.98 -11.92 -0.94
N ALA A 19 8.75 -11.50 -1.24
CA ALA A 19 7.60 -12.39 -1.22
C ALA A 19 7.60 -13.37 -2.42
N SER A 20 8.13 -12.96 -3.58
CA SER A 20 8.40 -13.85 -4.71
C SER A 20 9.39 -14.97 -4.34
N GLY A 21 10.46 -14.63 -3.59
CA GLY A 21 11.42 -15.59 -3.03
C GLY A 21 10.79 -16.61 -2.07
N LEU A 22 9.66 -16.28 -1.44
CA LEU A 22 8.86 -17.18 -0.61
C LEU A 22 7.82 -17.99 -1.42
N GLY A 23 7.75 -17.81 -2.74
CA GLY A 23 6.79 -18.48 -3.61
C GLY A 23 5.39 -17.85 -3.63
N ILE A 24 5.20 -16.67 -3.04
CA ILE A 24 3.92 -15.94 -3.08
C ILE A 24 3.70 -15.41 -4.51
N LYS A 25 2.47 -15.57 -5.01
CA LYS A 25 2.12 -15.22 -6.41
C LYS A 25 1.05 -14.14 -6.55
N LYS A 26 0.33 -13.81 -5.46
CA LYS A 26 -0.82 -12.91 -5.47
C LYS A 26 -0.63 -11.81 -4.45
N PHE A 27 -0.87 -10.57 -4.87
CA PHE A 27 -0.75 -9.37 -4.05
C PHE A 27 -1.99 -8.50 -4.19
N ALA A 28 -2.36 -7.85 -3.10
CA ALA A 28 -3.34 -6.79 -3.10
C ALA A 28 -2.65 -5.52 -2.59
N LEU A 29 -2.63 -4.48 -3.42
CA LEU A 29 -2.24 -3.14 -3.00
C LEU A 29 -3.47 -2.42 -2.48
N LEU A 30 -3.44 -2.11 -1.18
CA LEU A 30 -4.51 -1.38 -0.50
C LEU A 30 -4.13 0.11 -0.42
N PRO A 31 -4.90 1.02 -1.05
CA PRO A 31 -4.73 2.45 -0.83
C PRO A 31 -4.90 2.80 0.65
N TYR A 32 -4.29 3.89 1.09
CA TYR A 32 -4.45 4.34 2.46
C TYR A 32 -5.90 4.76 2.75
N ASN A 33 -6.48 4.24 3.83
CA ASN A 33 -7.84 4.57 4.24
C ASN A 33 -7.86 5.68 5.31
N ILE A 34 -8.26 6.89 4.91
CA ILE A 34 -8.39 8.06 5.80
C ILE A 34 -9.39 7.84 6.95
N ALA A 35 -10.38 6.94 6.79
CA ALA A 35 -11.38 6.67 7.82
C ALA A 35 -10.81 5.92 9.03
N ALA A 36 -9.58 5.38 8.94
CA ALA A 36 -8.91 4.68 10.05
C ALA A 36 -8.83 5.53 11.33
N GLY A 37 -8.69 6.85 11.20
CA GLY A 37 -8.59 7.78 12.33
C GLY A 37 -9.86 7.88 13.19
N ALA A 38 -11.03 7.48 12.69
CA ALA A 38 -12.28 7.56 13.45
C ALA A 38 -12.25 6.72 14.73
N LYS A 39 -11.65 5.53 14.66
CA LYS A 39 -11.52 4.61 15.81
C LYS A 39 -10.62 5.17 16.92
N TYR A 40 -9.57 5.89 16.54
CA TYR A 40 -8.63 6.51 17.48
C TYR A 40 -9.31 7.63 18.28
N ARG A 41 -10.18 8.43 17.63
CA ARG A 41 -10.97 9.46 18.31
C ARG A 41 -11.86 8.89 19.41
N TRP A 42 -12.45 7.71 19.21
CA TRP A 42 -13.36 7.09 20.19
C TRP A 42 -12.67 6.71 21.50
N ILE A 43 -11.38 6.41 21.46
CA ILE A 43 -10.58 6.06 22.65
C ILE A 43 -9.73 7.24 23.16
N GLY A 44 -9.99 8.46 22.67
CA GLY A 44 -9.25 9.66 23.08
C GLY A 44 -7.79 9.67 22.66
N HIS A 45 -7.39 8.88 21.66
CA HIS A 45 -6.00 8.78 21.22
C HIS A 45 -5.77 9.59 19.93
N PRO A 46 -4.67 10.35 19.82
CA PRO A 46 -4.34 11.01 18.55
C PRO A 46 -4.00 9.98 17.48
N TYR A 47 -4.39 10.25 16.23
CA TYR A 47 -4.02 9.44 15.08
C TYR A 47 -2.88 10.10 14.30
N ALA A 48 -1.68 9.55 14.40
CA ALA A 48 -0.46 10.16 13.85
C ALA A 48 -0.47 10.37 12.32
N LEU A 49 -1.30 9.61 11.59
CA LEU A 49 -1.39 9.65 10.13
C LEU A 49 -2.58 10.46 9.62
N SER A 50 -3.25 11.24 10.48
CA SER A 50 -4.45 12.01 10.12
C SER A 50 -4.23 13.08 9.05
N HIS A 51 -2.97 13.47 8.80
CA HIS A 51 -2.58 14.48 7.82
C HIS A 51 -2.26 13.89 6.44
N LYS A 52 -2.34 12.57 6.27
CA LYS A 52 -2.06 11.89 5.00
C LYS A 52 -3.36 11.70 4.22
N GLU A 53 -3.24 11.85 2.91
CA GLU A 53 -4.34 11.67 1.96
C GLU A 53 -4.26 10.30 1.30
N THR A 54 -5.39 9.77 0.84
CA THR A 54 -5.39 8.57 -0.01
C THR A 54 -4.66 8.85 -1.31
N GLN A 55 -3.82 7.92 -1.75
CA GLN A 55 -3.14 8.02 -3.06
C GLN A 55 -4.16 8.08 -4.21
N THR A 56 -3.79 8.68 -5.34
CA THR A 56 -4.63 8.65 -6.54
C THR A 56 -4.65 7.23 -7.15
N GLU A 57 -5.69 6.94 -7.94
CA GLU A 57 -5.81 5.65 -8.63
C GLU A 57 -4.67 5.45 -9.63
N GLU A 58 -4.24 6.50 -10.32
CA GLU A 58 -3.13 6.46 -11.26
C GLU A 58 -1.83 6.08 -10.55
N TYR A 59 -1.55 6.70 -9.40
CA TYR A 59 -0.36 6.38 -8.62
C TYR A 59 -0.40 4.95 -8.08
N MET A 60 -1.54 4.48 -7.58
CA MET A 60 -1.67 3.09 -7.16
C MET A 60 -1.49 2.10 -8.33
N THR A 61 -1.89 2.50 -9.53
CA THR A 61 -1.68 1.72 -10.76
C THR A 61 -0.20 1.64 -11.13
N THR A 62 0.56 2.74 -11.05
CA THR A 62 2.01 2.70 -11.31
C THR A 62 2.75 1.79 -10.32
N LEU A 63 2.35 1.79 -9.05
CA LEU A 63 2.89 0.86 -8.06
C LEU A 63 2.56 -0.60 -8.38
N ALA A 64 1.35 -0.88 -8.87
CA ALA A 64 0.98 -2.22 -9.29
C ALA A 64 1.79 -2.70 -10.51
N GLU A 65 2.16 -1.81 -11.43
CA GLU A 65 2.98 -2.18 -12.60
C GLU A 65 4.34 -2.74 -12.22
N ILE A 66 4.93 -2.28 -11.10
CA ILE A 66 6.20 -2.80 -10.58
C ILE A 66 6.11 -4.30 -10.26
N PHE A 67 4.98 -4.80 -9.77
CA PHE A 67 4.79 -6.23 -9.50
C PHE A 67 4.63 -7.07 -10.77
N LYS A 68 4.13 -6.48 -11.87
CA LYS A 68 3.95 -7.19 -13.14
C LYS A 68 5.28 -7.56 -13.77
N ASP A 69 6.29 -6.72 -13.63
CA ASP A 69 7.66 -7.01 -14.08
C ASP A 69 8.21 -8.30 -13.46
N GLU A 70 7.77 -8.64 -12.24
CA GLU A 70 8.14 -9.88 -11.54
C GLU A 70 7.23 -11.09 -11.83
N LYS A 71 6.32 -10.99 -12.80
CA LYS A 71 5.29 -12.02 -13.12
C LYS A 71 4.38 -12.34 -11.94
N LEU A 72 4.18 -11.40 -11.02
CA LEU A 72 3.28 -11.53 -9.88
C LEU A 72 1.88 -11.04 -10.26
N GLN A 73 0.84 -11.71 -9.75
CA GLN A 73 -0.54 -11.27 -9.92
C GLN A 73 -0.82 -10.20 -8.88
N VAL A 74 -1.15 -8.99 -9.32
CA VAL A 74 -1.45 -7.87 -8.41
C VAL A 74 -2.80 -7.25 -8.74
N GLN A 75 -3.52 -6.87 -7.70
CA GLN A 75 -4.75 -6.11 -7.78
C GLN A 75 -4.65 -4.88 -6.88
N VAL A 76 -5.12 -3.72 -7.36
CA VAL A 76 -5.44 -2.59 -6.49
C VAL A 76 -6.85 -2.81 -5.95
N SER A 77 -7.01 -2.86 -4.63
CA SER A 77 -8.30 -3.11 -3.98
C SER A 77 -8.43 -2.30 -2.70
N GLY A 78 -9.64 -1.88 -2.34
CA GLY A 78 -9.91 -1.13 -1.11
C GLY A 78 -11.40 -1.01 -0.89
#